data_AF-A0A094IHL3-F1
#
_entry.id   AF-A0A094IHL3-F1
#
_cell.length_a   1.000
_cell.length_b   1.000
_cell.length_c   1.000
_cell.angle_alpha   90.00
_cell.angle_beta   90.00
_cell.angle_gamma   90.00
#
_symmetry.space_group_name_H-M   'P 1'
#
loop_
_entity.id
_entity.type
_entity.pdbx_description
1 polymer ?
#
loop_
_entity_poly.entity_id
_entity_poly.type
_entity_poly.pdbx_seq_one_letter_code
_entity_poly.pdbx_strand_id
1 'polypeptide(L)'
;MGYKRVTSKAYSEEDIQKAITSWKNRQFSSIRATAIHFQVPAQTLRDRMAGRKTKAQAREEVQLLSNAEEKTLVRWITRLTSTGFPATPALVIETAEEIRCRRVQLASTQDTPPTQLASKPQNEMWRTDLPL
;
A
#
# COMPACT_ATOMS: atom_id res chain seq x y z
N MET A 1 -21.69 24.35 -30.07
CA MET A 1 -22.32 23.02 -29.89
C MET A 1 -21.90 22.47 -28.54
N GLY A 2 -22.80 22.38 -27.56
CA GLY A 2 -22.52 21.78 -26.26
C GLY A 2 -22.97 20.32 -26.23
N TYR A 3 -22.04 19.39 -26.12
CA TYR A 3 -22.37 17.96 -25.96
C TYR A 3 -22.86 17.74 -24.52
N LYS A 4 -24.17 17.51 -24.35
CA LYS A 4 -24.71 17.03 -23.06
C LYS A 4 -24.12 15.65 -22.79
N ARG A 5 -23.28 15.55 -21.76
CA ARG A 5 -22.73 14.27 -21.30
C ARG A 5 -23.88 13.47 -20.70
N VAL A 6 -24.34 12.42 -21.39
CA VAL A 6 -25.29 11.46 -20.83
C VAL A 6 -24.61 10.82 -19.62
N THR A 7 -25.07 11.16 -18.42
CA THR A 7 -24.54 10.60 -17.17
C THR A 7 -25.05 9.18 -17.02
N SER A 8 -24.30 8.20 -17.51
CA SER A 8 -24.52 6.79 -17.18
C SER A 8 -24.32 6.58 -15.68
N LYS A 9 -25.04 5.62 -15.09
CA LYS A 9 -24.85 5.20 -13.70
C LYS A 9 -23.35 5.04 -13.39
N ALA A 10 -22.91 5.58 -12.25
CA ALA A 10 -21.57 5.31 -11.74
C ALA A 10 -21.49 3.83 -11.34
N TYR A 11 -20.58 3.08 -11.96
CA TYR A 11 -20.30 1.70 -11.58
C TYR A 11 -19.15 1.66 -10.57
N SER A 12 -19.22 0.73 -9.63
CA SER A 12 -18.21 0.53 -8.60
C SER A 12 -17.20 -0.54 -9.01
N GLU A 13 -16.08 -0.63 -8.30
CA GLU A 13 -15.12 -1.73 -8.47
C GLU A 13 -15.76 -3.10 -8.14
N GLU A 14 -16.72 -3.11 -7.21
CA GLU A 14 -17.46 -4.32 -6.84
C GLU A 14 -18.30 -4.84 -8.02
N ASP A 15 -18.94 -3.95 -8.77
CA ASP A 15 -19.73 -4.31 -9.95
C ASP A 15 -18.85 -4.91 -11.05
N ILE A 16 -17.66 -4.35 -11.25
CA ILE A 16 -16.66 -4.89 -12.18
C ILE A 16 -16.26 -6.31 -11.77
N GLN A 17 -16.00 -6.55 -10.48
CA GLN A 17 -15.59 -7.87 -10.02
C GLN A 17 -16.71 -8.89 -10.07
N LYS A 18 -17.95 -8.51 -9.72
CA LYS A 18 -19.14 -9.36 -9.89
C LYS A 18 -19.35 -9.72 -11.37
N ALA A 19 -19.17 -8.77 -12.28
CA ALA A 19 -19.25 -9.05 -13.71
C ALA A 19 -18.18 -10.05 -14.16
N ILE A 20 -16.95 -9.91 -13.70
CA ILE A 20 -15.85 -10.83 -14.03
C ILE A 20 -16.11 -12.23 -13.47
N THR A 21 -16.58 -12.36 -12.22
CA THR A 21 -16.88 -13.67 -11.62
C THR A 21 -18.05 -14.35 -12.34
N SER A 22 -19.14 -13.64 -12.63
CA SER A 22 -20.26 -14.16 -13.43
C SER A 22 -19.85 -14.58 -14.83
N TRP A 23 -18.95 -13.83 -15.48
CA TRP A 23 -18.39 -14.20 -16.78
C TRP A 23 -17.57 -15.49 -16.71
N LYS A 24 -16.69 -15.61 -15.71
CA LYS A 24 -15.90 -16.82 -15.46
C LYS A 24 -16.78 -18.04 -15.16
N ASN A 25 -17.90 -17.83 -14.47
CA ASN A 25 -18.91 -18.84 -14.17
C ASN A 25 -19.82 -19.17 -15.36
N ARG A 26 -19.55 -18.65 -16.58
CA ARG A 26 -20.32 -18.89 -17.81
C ARG A 26 -21.81 -18.53 -17.71
N GLN A 27 -22.16 -17.60 -16.83
CA GLN A 27 -23.57 -17.18 -16.63
C GLN A 27 -24.13 -16.36 -17.80
N PHE A 28 -23.26 -15.84 -18.66
CA PHE A 28 -23.62 -14.99 -19.80
C PHE A 28 -22.96 -15.50 -21.08
N SER A 29 -23.61 -15.25 -22.22
CA SER A 29 -23.17 -15.71 -23.55
C SER A 29 -21.99 -14.91 -24.12
N SER A 30 -21.83 -13.64 -23.73
CA SER A 30 -20.72 -12.79 -24.18
C SER A 30 -20.31 -11.75 -23.14
N ILE A 31 -19.07 -11.25 -23.24
CA ILE A 31 -18.56 -10.14 -22.40
C ILE A 31 -19.46 -8.92 -22.53
N ARG A 32 -20.00 -8.68 -23.73
CA ARG A 32 -20.90 -7.56 -23.99
C ARG A 32 -22.26 -7.74 -23.31
N ALA A 33 -22.80 -8.96 -23.27
CA ALA A 33 -24.02 -9.26 -22.52
C ALA A 33 -23.81 -9.05 -21.00
N THR A 34 -22.69 -9.52 -20.46
CA THR A 34 -22.31 -9.27 -19.07
C THR A 34 -22.18 -7.77 -18.78
N ALA A 35 -21.48 -7.04 -19.64
CA ALA A 35 -21.29 -5.58 -19.53
C ALA A 35 -22.62 -4.83 -19.45
N ILE A 36 -23.57 -5.19 -20.32
CA ILE A 36 -24.92 -4.60 -20.33
C ILE A 36 -25.67 -4.93 -19.04
N HIS A 37 -25.63 -6.19 -18.60
CA HIS A 37 -26.32 -6.64 -17.39
C HIS A 37 -25.84 -5.92 -16.13
N PHE A 38 -24.51 -5.79 -15.95
CA PHE A 38 -23.92 -5.11 -14.80
C PHE A 38 -23.78 -3.59 -15.00
N GLN A 39 -24.20 -3.05 -16.15
CA GLN A 39 -24.08 -1.63 -16.50
C GLN A 39 -22.64 -1.10 -16.43
N VAL A 40 -21.66 -1.96 -16.72
CA VAL A 40 -20.23 -1.64 -16.79
C VAL A 40 -19.79 -1.59 -18.25
N PRO A 41 -19.00 -0.60 -18.70
CA PRO A 41 -18.49 -0.59 -20.07
C PRO A 41 -17.70 -1.86 -20.42
N ALA A 42 -17.96 -2.44 -21.59
CA ALA A 42 -17.30 -3.67 -22.03
C ALA A 42 -15.76 -3.52 -22.16
N GLN A 43 -15.27 -2.32 -22.48
CA GLN A 43 -13.84 -2.02 -22.49
C GLN A 43 -13.24 -2.15 -21.08
N THR A 44 -13.93 -1.64 -20.06
CA THR A 44 -13.49 -1.74 -18.66
C THR A 44 -13.37 -3.20 -18.23
N LEU A 45 -14.33 -4.05 -18.58
CA LEU A 45 -14.23 -5.49 -18.28
C LEU A 45 -13.03 -6.13 -18.99
N ARG A 46 -12.83 -5.84 -20.29
CA ARG A 46 -11.68 -6.36 -21.05
C ARG A 46 -10.34 -5.93 -20.45
N ASP A 47 -10.20 -4.64 -20.15
CA ASP A 47 -9.01 -4.07 -19.52
C ASP A 47 -8.71 -4.73 -18.17
N ARG A 48 -9.75 -4.93 -17.35
CA ARG A 48 -9.61 -5.56 -16.04
C ARG A 48 -9.24 -7.03 -16.13
N MET A 49 -9.83 -7.77 -17.08
CA MET A 49 -9.46 -9.16 -17.37
C MET A 49 -8.06 -9.29 -17.95
N ALA A 50 -7.58 -8.29 -18.68
CA ALA A 50 -6.19 -8.20 -19.14
C ALA A 50 -5.20 -7.84 -18.01
N GLY A 51 -5.68 -7.67 -16.78
CA GLY A 51 -4.83 -7.41 -15.61
C GLY A 51 -4.55 -5.94 -15.33
N ARG A 52 -5.25 -4.98 -15.95
CA ARG A 52 -5.08 -3.56 -15.56
C ARG A 52 -5.46 -3.36 -14.10
N LYS A 53 -4.53 -2.78 -13.32
CA LYS A 53 -4.71 -2.43 -11.91
C LYS A 53 -5.80 -1.36 -11.72
N THR A 54 -6.44 -1.32 -10.54
CA THR A 54 -7.31 -0.18 -10.22
C THR A 54 -6.47 1.07 -10.05
N LYS A 55 -7.12 2.24 -10.12
CA LYS A 55 -6.46 3.50 -9.75
C LYS A 55 -5.88 3.46 -8.33
N ALA A 56 -6.58 2.82 -7.38
CA ALA A 56 -6.11 2.68 -6.01
C ALA A 56 -4.85 1.80 -5.92
N GLN A 57 -4.86 0.62 -6.57
CA GLN A 57 -3.72 -0.30 -6.61
C GLN A 57 -2.52 0.30 -7.32
N ALA A 58 -2.74 1.00 -8.44
CA ALA A 58 -1.66 1.69 -9.15
C ALA A 58 -1.06 2.83 -8.31
N ARG A 59 -1.85 3.43 -7.43
CA ARG A 59 -1.40 4.52 -6.56
C ARG A 59 -0.64 4.03 -5.33
N GLU A 60 -0.95 2.83 -4.85
CA GLU A 60 -0.26 2.21 -3.70
C GLU A 60 1.26 2.14 -3.91
N GLU A 61 1.72 1.85 -5.12
CA GLU A 61 3.15 1.75 -5.46
C GLU A 61 3.91 3.09 -5.40
N VAL A 62 3.19 4.22 -5.48
CA VAL A 62 3.79 5.56 -5.51
C VAL A 62 3.49 6.37 -4.24
N GLN A 63 2.73 5.82 -3.29
CA GLN A 63 2.46 6.49 -2.01
C GLN A 63 3.68 6.46 -1.10
N LEU A 64 3.91 7.55 -0.37
CA LEU A 64 4.98 7.63 0.62
C LEU A 64 4.72 6.71 1.83
N LEU A 65 3.45 6.66 2.25
CA LEU A 65 2.95 5.78 3.28
C LEU A 65 2.19 4.62 2.64
N SER A 66 2.38 3.41 3.15
CA SER A 66 1.57 2.28 2.73
C SER A 66 0.16 2.38 3.31
N ASN A 67 -0.80 1.69 2.70
CA ASN A 67 -2.18 1.61 3.22
C ASN A 67 -2.25 1.13 4.69
N ALA A 68 -1.33 0.26 5.11
CA ALA A 68 -1.26 -0.21 6.49
C ALA A 68 -0.76 0.87 7.48
N GLU A 69 0.17 1.71 7.03
CA GLU A 69 0.69 2.83 7.81
C GLU A 69 -0.35 3.95 7.93
N GLU A 70 -1.02 4.30 6.83
CA GLU A 70 -2.13 5.27 6.85
C GLU A 70 -3.24 4.81 7.82
N LYS A 71 -3.61 3.52 7.81
CA LYS A 71 -4.56 2.96 8.79
C LYS A 71 -4.07 3.08 10.23
N THR A 72 -2.77 2.92 10.46
CA THR A 72 -2.17 3.08 11.79
C THR A 72 -2.25 4.53 12.26
N LEU A 73 -1.93 5.48 11.36
CA LEU A 73 -2.03 6.91 11.61
C LEU A 73 -3.49 7.32 11.91
N VAL A 74 -4.45 6.88 11.10
CA VAL A 74 -5.88 7.13 11.34
C VAL A 74 -6.32 6.60 12.70
N ARG A 75 -5.94 5.37 13.05
CA ARG A 75 -6.29 4.80 14.37
C ARG A 75 -5.72 5.62 15.52
N TRP A 76 -4.49 6.11 15.38
CA TRP A 76 -3.86 6.97 16.37
C TRP A 76 -4.56 8.33 16.49
N ILE A 77 -4.89 8.99 15.37
CA ILE A 77 -5.66 10.25 15.35
C ILE A 77 -7.05 10.07 15.98
N THR A 78 -7.75 8.99 15.63
CA THR A 78 -9.09 8.70 16.19
C THR A 78 -9.02 8.53 17.70
N ARG A 79 -8.00 7.82 18.20
CA ARG A 79 -7.76 7.68 19.65
C ARG A 79 -7.47 9.02 20.30
N LEU A 80 -6.61 9.85 19.71
CA LEU A 80 -6.28 11.17 20.26
C LEU A 80 -7.51 12.09 20.28
N THR A 81 -8.32 12.07 19.22
CA THR A 81 -9.55 12.86 19.14
C THR A 81 -10.58 12.38 20.18
N SER A 82 -10.64 11.08 20.44
CA SER A 82 -11.56 10.52 21.44
C SER A 82 -11.24 10.94 22.88
N THR A 83 -9.99 11.33 23.18
CA THR A 83 -9.61 11.84 24.52
C THR A 83 -9.91 13.34 24.70
N GLY A 84 -10.50 14.00 23.71
CA GLY A 84 -10.81 15.43 23.74
C GLY A 84 -9.68 16.35 23.28
N PHE A 85 -8.54 15.78 22.85
CA PHE A 85 -7.38 16.52 22.38
C PHE A 85 -7.10 16.17 20.91
N PRO A 86 -7.73 16.84 19.94
CA PRO A 86 -7.52 16.52 18.53
C PRO A 86 -6.06 16.76 18.12
N ALA A 87 -5.55 15.90 17.23
CA ALA A 87 -4.18 16.03 16.73
C ALA A 87 -4.04 17.29 15.88
N THR A 88 -2.99 18.08 16.12
CA THR A 88 -2.66 19.20 15.25
C THR A 88 -2.11 18.68 13.91
N PRO A 89 -2.32 19.38 12.79
CA PRO A 89 -1.78 18.95 11.50
C PRO A 89 -0.25 18.74 11.52
N ALA A 90 0.48 19.56 12.28
CA ALA A 90 1.93 19.41 12.44
C ALA A 90 2.31 18.07 13.11
N LEU A 91 1.61 17.72 14.20
CA LEU A 91 1.86 16.45 14.91
C LEU A 91 1.48 15.24 14.04
N VAL A 92 0.44 15.36 13.20
CA VAL A 92 0.08 14.31 12.24
C VAL A 92 1.18 14.09 11.21
N ILE A 93 1.80 15.17 10.71
CA ILE A 93 2.91 15.07 9.75
C ILE A 93 4.13 14.42 10.42
N GLU A 94 4.50 14.87 11.62
CA GLU A 94 5.65 14.32 12.37
C GLU A 94 5.49 12.82 12.64
N THR A 95 4.32 12.41 13.14
CA THR A 95 4.03 11.00 13.40
C THR A 95 3.99 10.15 12.12
N ALA A 96 3.49 10.70 11.02
CA ALA A 96 3.52 10.04 9.73
C ALA A 96 4.96 9.85 9.21
N GLU A 97 5.81 10.86 9.35
CA GLU A 97 7.23 10.78 9.01
C GLU A 97 7.96 9.76 9.87
N GLU A 98 7.68 9.71 11.18
CA GLU A 98 8.24 8.73 12.10
C GLU A 98 7.91 7.29 11.65
N ILE A 99 6.63 7.03 11.34
CA ILE A 99 6.17 5.73 10.84
C ILE A 99 6.94 5.34 9.57
N ARG A 100 7.07 6.27 8.62
CA ARG A 100 7.79 6.05 7.36
C ARG A 100 9.28 5.78 7.59
N CYS A 101 9.95 6.59 8.41
CA CYS A 101 11.37 6.45 8.71
C CYS A 101 11.68 5.11 9.40
N ARG A 102 10.81 4.69 10.33
CA ARG A 102 10.95 3.41 11.02
C ARG A 102 10.86 2.21 10.07
N ARG A 103 9.96 2.25 9.08
CA ARG A 103 9.92 1.22 8.02
C ARG A 103 11.25 1.16 7.26
N VAL A 104 11.79 2.31 6.86
CA VAL A 104 13.05 2.38 6.09
C VAL A 104 14.19 1.77 6.91
N GLN A 105 14.31 2.10 8.20
CA GLN A 105 15.31 1.52 9.09
C GLN A 105 15.18 -0.01 9.19
N LEU A 106 13.96 -0.52 9.40
CA LEU A 106 13.72 -1.96 9.48
C LEU A 106 14.10 -2.67 8.18
N ALA A 107 13.74 -2.12 7.02
CA ALA A 107 14.14 -2.67 5.72
C ALA A 107 15.67 -2.72 5.59
N SER A 108 16.38 -1.63 5.91
CA SER A 108 17.84 -1.57 5.85
C SER A 108 18.52 -2.60 6.76
N THR A 109 17.96 -2.92 7.93
CA THR A 109 18.52 -3.95 8.82
C THR A 109 18.35 -5.38 8.30
N GLN A 110 17.35 -5.66 7.47
CA GLN A 110 17.13 -6.98 6.88
C GLN A 110 18.04 -7.24 5.66
N ASP A 111 18.47 -6.18 4.98
CA ASP A 111 19.38 -6.27 3.83
C ASP A 111 20.86 -6.37 4.25
N THR A 112 21.16 -6.43 5.56
CA THR A 112 22.54 -6.62 6.05
C THR A 112 22.89 -8.11 6.04
N PRO A 113 23.83 -8.59 5.19
CA PRO A 113 24.23 -9.99 5.20
C PRO A 113 24.81 -10.39 6.57
N PRO A 114 24.55 -11.62 7.06
CA PRO A 114 24.98 -12.09 8.38
C PRO A 114 26.47 -12.44 8.41
N THR A 115 27.32 -11.46 8.10
CA THR A 115 28.76 -11.56 8.25
C THR A 115 29.19 -10.19 8.68
N GLN A 116 29.29 -9.95 9.99
CA GLN A 116 30.17 -9.01 10.71
C GLN A 116 29.71 -8.85 12.18
N LEU A 117 29.40 -9.94 12.87
CA LEU A 117 29.59 -10.00 14.33
C LEU A 117 30.87 -10.80 14.56
N ALA A 118 32.01 -10.21 14.16
CA ALA A 118 33.31 -10.72 14.57
C ALA A 118 33.44 -10.47 16.08
N SER A 119 33.23 -11.52 16.86
CA SER A 119 33.69 -11.63 18.24
C SER A 119 35.13 -11.13 18.31
N LYS A 120 35.38 -10.11 19.14
CA LYS A 120 36.74 -9.65 19.46
C LYS A 120 37.58 -10.86 19.88
N PRO A 121 38.75 -11.12 19.27
CA PRO A 121 39.63 -12.16 19.77
C PRO A 121 40.23 -11.68 21.10
N GLN A 122 39.94 -12.44 22.16
CA GLN A 122 40.59 -12.33 23.45
C GLN A 122 42.01 -12.87 23.32
N ASN A 123 42.95 -12.07 22.81
CA ASN A 123 44.37 -12.30 23.05
C ASN A 123 45.21 -11.04 22.77
N GLU A 124 45.25 -10.11 23.73
CA GLU A 124 46.37 -9.18 23.89
C GLU A 124 47.17 -9.62 25.12
N MET A 125 47.93 -10.70 24.97
CA MET A 125 48.94 -11.13 25.95
C MET A 125 50.32 -11.12 25.27
N TRP A 126 50.84 -9.93 24.98
CA TRP A 126 52.28 -9.68 24.84
C TRP A 126 52.53 -8.16 24.78
N ARG A 127 52.61 -7.51 25.95
CA ARG A 127 53.47 -6.33 26.12
C ARG A 127 53.58 -5.97 27.60
N THR A 128 54.66 -6.42 28.22
CA THR A 128 55.43 -5.56 29.13
C THR A 128 56.90 -5.83 28.87
N ASP A 129 57.54 -4.82 28.32
CA ASP A 129 58.96 -4.70 28.08
C ASP A 129 59.76 -4.47 29.38
N LEU A 130 61.08 -4.71 29.29
CA LEU A 130 62.21 -4.02 29.97
C LEU A 130 62.53 -4.40 31.46
N PRO A 131 63.74 -4.09 31.97
CA PRO A 131 65.06 -4.66 31.63
C PRO A 131 65.95 -4.95 32.88
N LEU A 132 67.13 -5.55 32.68
CA LEU A 132 68.46 -5.12 33.16
C LEU A 132 69.52 -6.17 32.79
#